data_AF-A0A0A7I2I6-F1
#
_entry.id   AF-A0A0A7I2I6-F1
#
_cell.length_a   1.000
_cell.length_b   1.000
_cell.length_c   1.000
_cell.angle_alpha   90.00
_cell.angle_beta   90.00
_cell.angle_gamma   90.00
#
_symmetry.space_group_name_H-M   'P 1'
#
loop_
_entity.id
_entity.type
_entity.pdbx_description
1 polymer ?
#
loop_
_entity_poly.entity_id
_entity_poly.type
_entity_poly.pdbx_seq_one_letter_code
_entity_poly.pdbx_strand_id
1 'polypeptide(L)'
;MSIRTRTTYLAVCDYPGCCLGHEFWELTEEHAIETVIDDDEWLCLFTGDNEPRFFCPLHLRYKPDSSPDDSPTVLFDSDSPTTQPALHALNKYYEDMSTPQPLPKLECEDTIIAILQDENWEEHHGDERE
;
A
#
# COMPACT_ATOMS: atom_id res chain seq x y z
N MET A 1 10.92 -35.95 -6.60
CA MET A 1 11.37 -34.55 -6.57
C MET A 1 10.21 -33.71 -7.06
N SER A 2 9.49 -33.00 -6.18
CA SER A 2 8.45 -32.07 -6.63
C SER A 2 9.12 -30.79 -7.10
N ILE A 3 8.96 -30.47 -8.37
CA ILE A 3 9.32 -29.16 -8.92
C ILE A 3 8.33 -28.19 -8.28
N ARG A 4 8.79 -27.39 -7.30
CA ARG A 4 8.01 -26.26 -6.80
C ARG A 4 8.04 -25.21 -7.91
N THR A 5 6.97 -25.12 -8.70
CA THR A 5 6.79 -24.04 -9.67
C THR A 5 6.68 -22.74 -8.88
N ARG A 6 7.63 -21.81 -9.08
CA ARG A 6 7.51 -20.45 -8.57
C ARG A 6 6.66 -19.65 -9.56
N THR A 7 5.76 -18.83 -9.04
CA THR A 7 4.94 -17.92 -9.85
C THR A 7 5.59 -16.55 -9.81
N THR A 8 5.64 -15.87 -10.96
CA THR A 8 6.11 -14.48 -11.00
C THR A 8 4.93 -13.58 -10.66
N TYR A 9 5.10 -12.73 -9.64
CA TYR A 9 4.15 -11.68 -9.29
C TYR A 9 4.76 -10.34 -9.63
N LEU A 10 3.95 -9.39 -10.11
CA LEU A 10 4.39 -8.05 -10.46
C LEU A 10 3.57 -7.06 -9.64
N ALA A 11 4.19 -6.39 -8.67
CA ALA A 11 3.57 -5.23 -8.02
C ALA A 11 3.82 -4.00 -8.90
N VAL A 12 2.78 -3.24 -9.17
CA VAL A 12 2.88 -1.96 -9.91
C VAL A 12 2.40 -0.87 -8.97
N CYS A 13 3.10 0.25 -8.95
CA CYS A 13 2.67 1.38 -8.14
C CYS A 13 1.34 1.94 -8.67
N ASP A 14 0.31 1.96 -7.82
CA ASP A 14 -1.02 2.50 -8.15
C ASP A 14 -1.07 4.04 -8.17
N TYR A 15 0.01 4.71 -7.74
CA TYR A 15 0.05 6.17 -7.73
C TYR A 15 0.00 6.74 -9.17
N PRO A 16 -0.92 7.68 -9.49
CA PRO A 16 -1.11 8.15 -10.85
C PRO A 16 0.14 8.81 -11.41
N GLY A 17 0.56 8.35 -12.58
CA GLY A 17 1.77 8.82 -13.25
C GLY A 17 3.06 8.18 -12.72
N CYS A 18 2.99 7.29 -11.72
CA CYS A 18 4.09 6.43 -11.35
C CYS A 18 4.02 5.12 -12.15
N CYS A 19 5.12 4.77 -12.82
CA CYS A 19 5.21 3.54 -13.61
C CYS A 19 6.22 2.55 -13.01
N LEU A 20 6.55 2.71 -11.73
CA LEU A 20 7.46 1.78 -11.07
C LEU A 20 6.74 0.45 -10.86
N GLY A 21 7.31 -0.61 -11.44
CA GLY A 21 6.91 -1.98 -11.16
C GLY A 21 8.07 -2.73 -10.53
N HIS A 22 7.77 -3.64 -9.61
CA HIS A 22 8.75 -4.56 -9.04
C HIS A 22 8.30 -6.00 -9.25
N GLU A 23 9.21 -6.83 -9.74
CA GLU A 23 8.95 -8.25 -10.05
C GLU A 23 9.44 -9.14 -8.90
N PHE A 24 8.58 -10.05 -8.45
CA PHE A 24 8.83 -10.93 -7.33
C PHE A 24 8.68 -12.38 -7.76
N TRP A 25 9.41 -13.26 -7.06
CA TRP A 25 9.48 -14.68 -7.36
C TRP A 25 9.01 -15.53 -6.18
N GLU A 26 7.70 -15.60 -5.98
CA GLU A 26 7.13 -16.30 -4.82
C GLU A 26 6.28 -17.51 -5.16
N LEU A 27 6.10 -18.37 -4.15
CA LEU A 27 5.32 -19.60 -4.29
C LEU A 27 3.81 -19.33 -4.32
N THR A 28 3.38 -18.24 -3.68
CA THR A 28 1.98 -17.84 -3.52
C THR A 28 1.89 -16.32 -3.49
N GLU A 29 0.71 -15.78 -3.77
CA GLU A 29 0.45 -14.33 -3.79
C GLU A 29 0.59 -13.70 -2.40
N GLU A 30 0.10 -14.38 -1.37
CA GLU A 30 0.24 -13.96 0.03
C GLU A 30 1.72 -13.76 0.44
N HIS A 31 2.59 -14.71 0.05
CA HIS A 31 4.03 -14.58 0.32
C HIS A 31 4.66 -13.48 -0.53
N ALA A 32 4.19 -13.28 -1.77
CA ALA A 32 4.66 -12.18 -2.60
C ALA A 32 4.36 -10.82 -1.95
N ILE A 33 3.13 -10.65 -1.43
CA ILE A 33 2.71 -9.42 -0.72
C ILE A 33 3.56 -9.21 0.53
N GLU A 34 3.80 -10.25 1.33
CA GLU A 34 4.65 -10.16 2.53
C GLU A 34 6.08 -9.73 2.16
N THR A 35 6.68 -10.34 1.13
CA THR A 35 8.02 -9.96 0.65
C THR A 35 8.07 -8.52 0.14
N VAL A 36 7.04 -8.05 -0.58
CA VAL A 36 6.95 -6.66 -1.08
C VAL A 36 6.99 -5.65 0.07
N ILE A 37 6.30 -5.95 1.16
CA ILE A 37 6.20 -5.08 2.34
C ILE A 37 7.51 -5.10 3.13
N ASP A 38 8.06 -6.29 3.40
CA ASP A 38 9.20 -6.45 4.30
C ASP A 38 10.56 -6.15 3.66
N ASP A 39 10.79 -6.58 2.41
CA ASP A 39 12.12 -6.48 1.77
C ASP A 39 12.29 -5.20 0.94
N ASP A 40 11.26 -4.78 0.20
CA ASP A 40 11.32 -3.62 -0.70
C ASP A 40 10.69 -2.35 -0.12
N GLU A 41 10.14 -2.45 1.09
CA GLU A 41 9.50 -1.36 1.83
C GLU A 41 8.36 -0.66 1.07
N TRP A 42 7.58 -1.40 0.28
CA TRP A 42 6.41 -0.82 -0.37
C TRP A 42 5.25 -0.71 0.61
N LEU A 43 4.43 0.32 0.43
CA LEU A 43 3.16 0.41 1.14
C LEU A 43 2.14 -0.48 0.44
N CYS A 44 1.53 -1.40 1.17
CA CYS A 44 0.40 -2.18 0.74
C CYS A 44 -0.81 -1.87 1.62
N LEU A 45 -1.91 -1.43 1.02
CA LEU A 45 -3.19 -1.21 1.72
C LEU A 45 -4.31 -1.89 0.95
N PHE A 46 -5.31 -2.41 1.65
CA PHE A 46 -6.44 -3.09 1.01
C PHE A 46 -7.63 -2.15 0.84
N THR A 47 -8.29 -2.24 -0.31
CA THR A 47 -9.58 -1.59 -0.58
C THR A 47 -10.77 -2.41 -0.07
N GLY A 48 -11.99 -1.89 -0.19
CA GLY A 48 -13.19 -2.54 0.34
C GLY A 48 -13.52 -3.88 -0.34
N ASP A 49 -13.07 -4.06 -1.58
CA ASP A 49 -13.03 -5.29 -2.35
C ASP A 49 -11.98 -6.32 -1.88
N ASN A 50 -11.15 -5.97 -0.89
CA ASN A 50 -10.04 -6.77 -0.40
C ASN A 50 -8.93 -6.99 -1.46
N GLU A 51 -8.80 -6.08 -2.42
CA GLU A 51 -7.67 -6.04 -3.35
C GLU A 51 -6.53 -5.16 -2.80
N PRO A 52 -5.26 -5.60 -2.94
CA PRO A 52 -4.10 -4.83 -2.49
C PRO A 52 -3.80 -3.67 -3.44
N ARG A 53 -3.55 -2.49 -2.88
CA ARG A 53 -3.01 -1.31 -3.55
C ARG A 53 -1.58 -1.08 -3.12
N PHE A 54 -0.69 -0.99 -4.10
CA PHE A 54 0.74 -0.91 -3.87
C PHE A 54 1.26 0.50 -4.16
N PHE A 55 2.03 1.06 -3.23
CA PHE A 55 2.70 2.34 -3.43
C PHE A 55 4.20 2.19 -3.22
N CYS A 56 4.94 2.57 -4.25
CA CYS A 56 6.39 2.40 -4.26
C CYS A 56 7.08 3.33 -3.27
N PRO A 57 8.36 3.05 -2.93
CA PRO A 57 9.06 3.77 -1.88
C PRO A 57 9.24 5.28 -2.17
N LEU A 58 9.14 5.69 -3.43
CA LEU A 58 9.14 7.11 -3.82
C LEU A 58 7.99 7.92 -3.21
N HIS A 59 6.88 7.29 -2.87
CA HIS A 59 5.71 7.93 -2.27
C HIS A 59 5.70 7.84 -0.74
N LEU A 60 6.76 7.29 -0.13
CA LEU A 60 6.82 7.02 1.31
C LEU A 60 7.67 8.04 2.06
N ARG A 61 7.39 8.13 3.37
CA ARG A 61 8.14 8.93 4.32
C ARG A 61 9.33 8.14 4.83
N TYR A 62 10.49 8.79 4.77
CA TYR A 62 11.73 8.28 5.32
C TYR A 62 12.15 9.06 6.56
N LYS A 63 12.73 8.34 7.53
CA LYS A 63 13.38 8.94 8.69
C LYS A 63 14.70 9.58 8.22
N PRO A 64 14.98 10.84 8.61
CA PRO A 64 16.19 11.54 8.19
C PRO A 64 17.48 10.90 8.73
N ASP A 65 17.42 10.23 9.89
CA ASP A 65 18.58 9.67 10.60
C ASP A 65 18.49 8.14 10.76
N SER A 66 18.01 7.46 9.73
CA SER A 66 17.88 6.00 9.73
C SER A 66 19.24 5.33 9.93
N SER A 67 19.37 4.47 10.95
CA SER A 67 20.54 3.62 11.09
C SER A 67 20.51 2.55 9.98
N PRO A 68 21.66 1.99 9.56
CA PRO A 68 21.67 0.93 8.54
C PRO A 68 20.94 -0.35 8.96
N ASP A 69 20.64 -0.50 10.25
CA ASP A 69 19.95 -1.65 10.84
C ASP A 69 18.44 -1.39 11.09
N ASP A 70 17.95 -0.17 10.88
CA ASP A 70 16.54 0.21 11.00
C ASP A 70 15.88 0.35 9.63
N SER A 71 14.60 -0.03 9.50
CA SER A 71 13.80 0.35 8.34
C SER A 71 13.85 1.87 8.16
N PRO A 72 14.33 2.36 7.00
CA PRO A 72 14.46 3.79 6.77
C PRO A 72 13.09 4.47 6.62
N THR A 73 12.03 3.71 6.38
CA THR A 73 10.65 4.20 6.33
C THR A 73 10.06 4.48 7.72
N VAL A 74 9.16 5.47 7.78
CA VAL A 74 8.36 5.75 8.99
C VAL A 74 7.14 4.83 8.98
N LEU A 75 7.12 3.84 9.87
CA LEU A 75 6.00 2.90 10.00
C LEU A 75 4.83 3.51 10.80
N PHE A 76 3.62 3.09 10.45
CA PHE A 76 2.40 3.45 11.18
C PHE A 76 2.40 2.87 12.58
N ASP A 77 2.03 3.70 13.55
CA ASP A 77 1.78 3.30 14.93
C ASP A 77 0.62 4.13 15.49
N SER A 78 -0.45 3.44 15.89
CA SER A 78 -1.68 4.05 16.39
C SER A 78 -1.51 4.67 17.78
N ASP A 79 -0.53 4.24 18.57
CA ASP A 79 -0.26 4.78 19.91
C ASP A 79 0.57 6.08 19.85
N SER A 80 1.15 6.40 18.69
CA SER A 80 2.06 7.54 18.53
C SER A 80 1.54 8.53 17.47
N PRO A 81 1.19 9.78 17.86
CA PRO A 81 0.60 10.75 16.94
C PRO A 81 1.58 11.24 15.86
N THR A 82 2.89 11.05 16.05
CA THR A 82 3.92 11.43 15.08
C THR A 82 4.12 10.40 13.98
N THR A 83 3.53 9.23 14.13
CA THR A 83 3.59 8.07 13.23
C THR A 83 2.20 7.69 12.72
N GLN A 84 1.31 8.67 12.65
CA GLN A 84 0.03 8.58 11.98
C GLN A 84 0.04 9.42 10.69
N PRO A 85 -0.73 9.04 9.67
CA PRO A 85 -0.99 9.91 8.52
C PRO A 85 -1.60 11.24 9.00
N ALA A 86 -1.31 12.32 8.29
CA ALA A 86 -1.91 13.62 8.61
C ALA A 86 -3.42 13.62 8.34
N LEU A 87 -3.86 12.84 7.36
CA LEU A 87 -5.27 12.61 7.05
C LEU A 87 -5.80 11.42 7.84
N HIS A 88 -6.60 11.71 8.87
CA HIS A 88 -7.22 10.68 9.73
C HIS A 88 -8.08 9.66 8.96
N ALA A 89 -8.58 10.00 7.78
CA ALA A 89 -9.31 9.06 6.93
C ALA A 89 -8.46 7.88 6.45
N LEU A 90 -7.12 7.99 6.46
CA LEU A 90 -6.21 6.87 6.19
C LEU A 90 -6.12 5.89 7.34
N ASN A 91 -6.29 6.33 8.60
CA ASN A 91 -6.06 5.48 9.78
C ASN A 91 -6.82 4.15 9.70
N LYS A 92 -8.06 4.15 9.22
CA LYS A 92 -8.86 2.92 9.07
C LYS A 92 -8.16 1.86 8.21
N TYR A 93 -7.51 2.26 7.12
CA TYR A 93 -6.83 1.33 6.20
C TYR A 93 -5.55 0.77 6.81
N TYR A 94 -4.94 1.49 7.75
CA TYR A 94 -3.77 1.03 8.50
C TYR A 94 -4.15 0.15 9.68
N GLU A 95 -5.24 0.47 10.38
CA GLU A 95 -5.74 -0.31 11.53
C GLU A 95 -6.18 -1.72 11.12
N ASP A 96 -6.62 -1.91 9.88
CA ASP A 96 -6.99 -3.22 9.33
C ASP A 96 -5.76 -4.10 8.97
N MET A 97 -4.55 -3.55 8.99
CA MET A 97 -3.33 -4.27 8.61
C MET A 97 -2.74 -5.05 9.79
N SER A 98 -2.40 -6.32 9.55
CA SER A 98 -1.69 -7.15 10.56
C SER A 98 -0.19 -6.85 10.64
N THR A 99 0.39 -6.26 9.60
CA THR A 99 1.81 -5.87 9.53
C THR A 99 1.94 -4.35 9.52
N PRO A 100 2.88 -3.77 10.29
CA PRO A 100 3.13 -2.33 10.28
C PRO A 100 3.49 -1.84 8.87
N GLN A 101 2.66 -0.94 8.33
CA GLN A 101 2.86 -0.39 6.99
C GLN A 101 3.59 0.95 7.05
N PRO A 102 4.41 1.29 6.03
CA PRO A 102 5.06 2.60 5.96
C PRO A 102 4.06 3.72 5.67
N LEU A 103 4.37 4.93 6.15
CA LEU A 103 3.55 6.11 5.93
C LEU A 103 3.87 6.75 4.58
N PRO A 104 2.86 7.19 3.81
CA PRO A 104 3.07 7.99 2.62
C PRO A 104 3.57 9.39 2.97
N LYS A 105 4.20 10.06 2.00
CA LYS A 105 4.49 11.50 2.06
C LYS A 105 3.20 12.28 2.22
N LEU A 106 3.27 13.39 2.95
CA LEU A 106 2.15 14.31 3.16
C LEU A 106 1.47 14.73 1.84
N GLU A 107 2.27 14.98 0.81
CA GLU A 107 1.78 15.38 -0.52
C GLU A 107 1.12 14.24 -1.31
N CYS A 108 1.34 12.99 -0.90
CA CYS A 108 0.77 11.81 -1.54
C CYS A 108 -0.50 11.31 -0.82
N GLU A 109 -0.73 11.68 0.44
CA GLU A 109 -1.84 11.18 1.27
C GLU A 109 -3.21 11.40 0.61
N ASP A 110 -3.51 12.60 0.12
CA ASP A 110 -4.81 12.91 -0.53
C ASP A 110 -5.07 12.02 -1.75
N THR A 111 -4.04 11.79 -2.57
CA THR A 111 -4.16 10.97 -3.79
C THR A 111 -4.31 9.49 -3.44
N ILE A 112 -3.57 9.01 -2.45
CA ILE A 112 -3.66 7.63 -1.97
C ILE A 112 -5.06 7.37 -1.39
N ILE A 113 -5.59 8.28 -0.59
CA ILE A 113 -6.98 8.19 -0.10
C ILE A 113 -7.95 8.11 -1.26
N ALA A 114 -7.80 8.98 -2.27
CA ALA A 114 -8.70 8.99 -3.42
C ALA A 114 -8.69 7.61 -4.12
N ILE A 115 -7.52 7.01 -4.35
CA ILE A 115 -7.39 5.67 -4.92
C ILE A 115 -8.08 4.62 -4.04
N LEU A 116 -7.89 4.70 -2.72
CA LEU A 116 -8.50 3.77 -1.76
C LEU A 116 -10.02 3.98 -1.59
N GLN A 117 -10.56 5.09 -2.07
CA GLN A 117 -11.98 5.46 -1.99
C GLN A 117 -12.70 5.41 -3.33
N ASP A 118 -12.01 5.23 -4.46
CA ASP A 118 -12.55 5.34 -5.82
C ASP A 118 -13.59 4.26 -6.18
N GLU A 119 -14.00 3.40 -5.24
CA GLU A 119 -15.11 2.45 -5.40
C GLU A 119 -16.51 3.11 -5.46
N ASN A 120 -16.62 4.39 -5.84
CA ASN A 120 -17.91 5.07 -6.05
C ASN A 120 -17.92 5.98 -7.29
N TRP A 121 -17.84 5.41 -8.49
CA TRP A 121 -18.30 6.11 -9.70
C TRP A 121 -19.23 5.29 -10.62
N GLU A 122 -19.74 4.13 -10.22
CA GLU A 122 -20.61 3.33 -11.10
C GLU A 122 -21.87 2.79 -10.41
N GLU A 123 -22.62 3.58 -9.62
CA GLU A 123 -24.05 3.26 -9.31
C GLU A 123 -24.91 4.53 -9.04
N HIS A 124 -25.04 5.47 -9.99
CA HIS A 124 -26.13 6.48 -9.96
C HIS A 124 -26.58 6.96 -11.36
N HIS A 125 -26.67 6.06 -12.34
CA HIS A 125 -27.43 6.34 -13.58
C HIS A 125 -28.38 5.20 -13.92
N GLY A 126 -29.29 4.93 -12.99
CA GLY A 126 -30.46 4.09 -13.21
C GLY A 126 -31.69 4.71 -12.58
N ASP A 127 -32.21 5.78 -13.20
CA ASP A 127 -33.63 6.12 -13.07
C ASP A 127 -34.07 6.85 -14.35
N GLU A 128 -34.31 6.04 -15.38
CA GLU A 128 -35.05 6.46 -16.56
C GLU A 128 -36.51 6.68 -16.15
N ARG A 129 -36.85 7.97 -16.06
CA ARG A 129 -38.14 8.61 -16.42
C ARG A 129 -39.36 7.66 -16.49
N GLU A 130 -40.24 7.82 -15.51
CA GLU A 130 -41.69 7.62 -15.71
C GLU A 130 -42.32 8.72 -16.58
#